data_AF-A0A969KH04-F1
#
_entry.id   AF-A0A969KH04-F1
#
_cell.length_a   1.000
_cell.length_b   1.000
_cell.length_c   1.000
_cell.angle_alpha   90.00
_cell.angle_beta   90.00
_cell.angle_gamma   90.00
#
_symmetry.space_group_name_H-M   'P 1'
#
loop_
_entity.id
_entity.type
_entity.pdbx_description
1 polymer ?
#
loop_
_entity_poly.entity_id
_entity_poly.type
_entity_poly.pdbx_seq_one_letter_code
_entity_poly.pdbx_strand_id
1 'polypeptide(L)'
;MSTLTRVEELISSNNIEEARDFLENEISRLDFSNESVTPDILALSELLGLGSNTSMEISLGILVRQLIRKDYCIDQNILWLWVSSILSRDAIRIDSPARISLLGLASAVQDWSIPLFALIVPAFDNFLKTSLSQENILIAEQSLDFIATKGESYASVPRVNIVLTDLYSKACQVLELVDDIDLKEDWKEDLEFFYRPQKNSR
;
A
#
# COMPACT_ATOMS: atom_id res chain seq x y z
N MET A 1 -6.83 -13.48 -25.77
CA MET A 1 -5.54 -13.39 -25.07
C MET A 1 -5.77 -12.49 -23.88
N SER A 2 -5.49 -12.92 -22.65
CA SER A 2 -5.74 -12.11 -21.46
C SER A 2 -4.66 -11.02 -21.30
N THR A 3 -4.96 -9.97 -20.54
CA THR A 3 -4.01 -8.91 -20.17
C THR A 3 -2.76 -9.51 -19.53
N LEU A 4 -2.92 -10.49 -18.63
CA LEU A 4 -1.83 -11.24 -18.03
C LEU A 4 -0.95 -11.92 -19.08
N THR A 5 -1.53 -12.74 -19.96
CA THR A 5 -0.74 -13.46 -20.98
C THR A 5 0.03 -12.50 -21.88
N ARG A 6 -0.60 -11.40 -22.32
CA ARG A 6 0.06 -10.42 -23.19
C ARG A 6 1.23 -9.72 -22.50
N VAL A 7 1.05 -9.30 -21.24
CA VAL A 7 2.10 -8.61 -20.47
C VAL A 7 3.27 -9.54 -20.19
N GLU A 8 3.00 -10.79 -19.80
CA GLU A 8 4.06 -11.80 -19.57
C GLU A 8 4.83 -12.14 -20.85
N GLU A 9 4.17 -12.22 -22.01
CA GLU A 9 4.83 -12.41 -23.31
C GLU A 9 5.77 -11.25 -23.64
N LEU A 10 5.34 -10.00 -23.41
CA LEU A 10 6.16 -8.82 -23.66
C LEU A 10 7.37 -8.76 -22.71
N ILE A 11 7.16 -9.03 -21.43
CA ILE A 11 8.23 -9.01 -20.42
C ILE A 11 9.24 -10.13 -20.66
N SER A 12 8.77 -11.35 -20.94
CA SER A 12 9.66 -12.49 -21.25
C SER A 12 10.45 -12.29 -22.54
N SER A 13 9.94 -11.48 -23.48
CA SER A 13 10.63 -11.07 -24.71
C SER A 13 11.54 -9.85 -24.53
N ASN A 14 11.72 -9.36 -23.29
CA ASN A 14 12.48 -8.15 -22.96
C ASN A 14 11.93 -6.85 -23.59
N ASN A 15 10.66 -6.82 -23.97
CA ASN A 15 9.95 -5.65 -24.51
C ASN A 15 9.25 -4.87 -23.40
N ILE A 16 10.02 -4.44 -22.39
CA ILE A 16 9.50 -3.79 -21.17
C ILE A 16 8.73 -2.50 -21.48
N GLU A 17 9.25 -1.69 -22.41
CA GLU A 17 8.59 -0.43 -22.81
C GLU A 17 7.23 -0.69 -23.47
N GLU A 18 7.13 -1.69 -24.33
CA GLU A 18 5.86 -2.07 -24.96
C GLU A 18 4.86 -2.61 -23.92
N ALA A 19 5.34 -3.38 -22.93
CA ALA A 19 4.51 -3.83 -21.81
C ALA A 19 3.99 -2.65 -20.99
N ARG A 20 4.83 -1.64 -20.73
CA ARG A 20 4.46 -0.43 -20.00
C ARG A 20 3.39 0.35 -20.78
N ASP A 21 3.62 0.62 -22.06
CA ASP A 21 2.71 1.40 -22.88
C ASP A 21 1.35 0.68 -23.06
N PHE A 22 1.36 -0.65 -23.18
CA PHE A 22 0.14 -1.45 -23.17
C PHE A 22 -0.62 -1.29 -21.84
N LEU A 23 0.06 -1.43 -20.70
CA LEU A 23 -0.55 -1.29 -19.38
C LEU A 23 -1.05 0.13 -19.09
N GLU A 24 -0.34 1.16 -19.51
CA GLU A 24 -0.79 2.54 -19.38
C GLU A 24 -2.12 2.77 -20.10
N ASN A 25 -2.26 2.20 -21.31
CA ASN A 25 -3.51 2.26 -22.05
C ASN A 25 -4.63 1.51 -21.35
N GLU A 26 -4.40 0.27 -20.92
CA GLU A 26 -5.44 -0.55 -20.26
C GLU A 26 -5.89 0.06 -18.93
N ILE A 27 -4.95 0.44 -18.06
CA ILE A 27 -5.25 1.02 -16.74
C ILE A 27 -5.92 2.39 -16.88
N SER A 28 -5.58 3.19 -17.90
CA SER A 28 -6.18 4.52 -18.08
C SER A 28 -7.69 4.49 -18.38
N ARG A 29 -8.18 3.36 -18.91
CA ARG A 29 -9.59 3.14 -19.29
C ARG A 29 -10.44 2.59 -18.14
N LEU A 30 -9.80 2.12 -17.08
CA LEU A 30 -10.50 1.59 -15.91
C LEU A 30 -11.26 2.73 -15.21
N ASP A 31 -12.50 2.43 -14.83
CA ASP A 31 -13.28 3.26 -13.93
C ASP A 31 -13.21 2.67 -12.53
N PHE A 32 -12.60 3.41 -11.61
CA PHE A 32 -12.38 3.01 -10.22
C PHE A 32 -13.45 3.51 -9.27
N SER A 33 -14.33 4.40 -9.77
CA SER A 33 -15.36 5.09 -8.97
C SER A 33 -16.68 4.33 -8.93
N ASN A 34 -16.83 3.30 -9.77
CA ASN A 34 -18.01 2.48 -9.83
C ASN A 34 -17.89 1.31 -8.84
N GLU A 35 -18.93 1.06 -8.04
CA GLU A 35 -18.97 0.02 -6.99
C GLU A 35 -18.93 -1.44 -7.54
N SER A 36 -18.76 -1.61 -8.85
CA SER A 36 -18.75 -2.91 -9.50
C SER A 36 -17.33 -3.36 -9.86
N VAL A 37 -16.95 -4.54 -9.38
CA VAL A 37 -15.77 -5.27 -9.87
C VAL A 37 -16.02 -5.73 -11.31
N THR A 38 -15.47 -4.99 -12.27
CA THR A 38 -15.59 -5.29 -13.70
C THR A 38 -14.60 -6.39 -14.14
N PRO A 39 -14.81 -7.02 -15.31
CA PRO A 39 -13.83 -7.95 -15.87
C PRO A 39 -12.42 -7.36 -16.02
N ASP A 40 -12.32 -6.06 -16.35
CA ASP A 40 -11.02 -5.40 -16.52
C ASP A 40 -10.33 -5.16 -15.17
N ILE A 41 -11.09 -4.86 -14.11
CA ILE A 41 -10.58 -4.80 -12.74
C ILE A 41 -10.07 -6.17 -12.30
N LEU A 42 -10.81 -7.25 -12.60
CA LEU A 42 -10.38 -8.63 -12.31
C LEU A 42 -9.10 -8.99 -13.06
N ALA A 43 -9.00 -8.62 -14.34
CA ALA A 43 -7.81 -8.87 -15.15
C ALA A 43 -6.57 -8.16 -14.58
N LEU A 44 -6.72 -6.93 -14.06
CA LEU A 44 -5.65 -6.24 -13.35
C LEU A 44 -5.30 -6.94 -12.03
N SER A 45 -6.29 -7.41 -11.27
CA SER A 45 -6.08 -8.18 -10.04
C SER A 45 -5.31 -9.47 -10.27
N GLU A 46 -5.66 -10.20 -11.34
CA GLU A 46 -4.92 -11.40 -11.77
C GLU A 46 -3.46 -11.05 -12.09
N LEU A 47 -3.22 -9.93 -12.76
CA LEU A 47 -1.86 -9.47 -13.05
C LEU A 47 -1.07 -9.12 -11.78
N LEU A 48 -1.71 -8.45 -10.83
CA LEU A 48 -1.10 -8.10 -9.54
C LEU A 48 -0.82 -9.34 -8.67
N GLY A 49 -1.71 -10.33 -8.66
CA GLY A 49 -1.59 -11.53 -7.84
C GLY A 49 -0.72 -12.64 -8.46
N LEU A 50 -0.87 -12.89 -9.76
CA LEU A 50 -0.31 -14.07 -10.45
C LEU A 50 0.80 -13.72 -11.45
N GLY A 51 0.93 -12.45 -11.84
CA GLY A 51 1.99 -12.02 -12.75
C GLY A 51 3.39 -12.16 -12.13
N SER A 52 4.42 -12.11 -12.98
CA SER A 52 5.81 -12.02 -12.53
C SER A 52 6.01 -10.79 -11.63
N ASN A 53 7.08 -10.77 -10.84
CA ASN A 53 7.38 -9.61 -9.99
C ASN A 53 7.52 -8.32 -10.81
N THR A 54 8.18 -8.40 -11.97
CA THR A 54 8.31 -7.28 -12.90
C THR A 54 6.95 -6.80 -13.41
N SER A 55 6.06 -7.72 -13.79
CA SER A 55 4.72 -7.39 -14.25
C SER A 55 3.90 -6.68 -13.18
N MET A 56 3.95 -7.21 -11.95
CA MET A 56 3.26 -6.65 -10.80
C MET A 56 3.79 -5.26 -10.46
N GLU A 57 5.12 -5.08 -10.41
CA GLU A 57 5.76 -3.79 -10.11
C GLU A 57 5.42 -2.70 -11.13
N ILE A 58 5.49 -3.02 -12.43
CA ILE A 58 5.13 -2.08 -13.49
C ILE A 58 3.64 -1.72 -13.40
N SER A 59 2.77 -2.71 -13.24
CA SER A 59 1.32 -2.52 -13.20
C SER A 59 0.91 -1.67 -12.00
N LEU A 60 1.44 -2.00 -10.81
CA LEU A 60 1.13 -1.28 -9.58
C LEU A 60 1.67 0.16 -9.64
N GLY A 61 2.87 0.37 -10.18
CA GLY A 61 3.45 1.70 -10.37
C GLY A 61 2.65 2.57 -11.36
N ILE A 62 2.09 1.98 -12.42
CA ILE A 62 1.19 2.70 -13.34
C ILE A 62 -0.13 3.03 -12.64
N LEU A 63 -0.73 2.05 -11.96
CA LEU A 63 -1.99 2.20 -11.24
C LEU A 63 -1.92 3.36 -10.24
N VAL A 64 -0.93 3.35 -9.35
CA VAL A 64 -0.76 4.39 -8.31
C VAL A 64 -0.57 5.77 -8.92
N ARG A 65 0.22 5.89 -9.99
CA ARG A 65 0.38 7.17 -10.70
C ARG A 65 -0.93 7.67 -11.30
N GLN A 66 -1.76 6.78 -11.85
CA GLN A 66 -3.07 7.15 -12.39
C GLN A 66 -4.03 7.61 -11.27
N LEU A 67 -4.02 6.91 -10.13
CA LEU A 67 -4.81 7.27 -8.96
C LEU A 67 -4.45 8.65 -8.43
N ILE A 68 -3.14 8.93 -8.24
CA ILE A 68 -2.64 10.22 -7.77
C ILE A 68 -2.97 11.33 -8.77
N ARG A 69 -2.75 11.11 -10.07
CA ARG A 69 -2.97 12.15 -11.11
C ARG A 69 -4.41 12.61 -11.21
N LYS A 70 -5.35 11.72 -10.93
CA LYS A 70 -6.78 11.97 -11.12
C LYS A 70 -7.53 12.18 -9.80
N ASP A 71 -6.80 12.20 -8.67
CA ASP A 71 -7.34 12.33 -7.32
C ASP A 71 -8.51 11.35 -7.07
N TYR A 72 -8.33 10.11 -7.52
CA TYR A 72 -9.42 9.15 -7.55
C TYR A 72 -9.79 8.62 -6.16
N CYS A 73 -11.09 8.55 -5.92
CA CYS A 73 -11.70 7.73 -4.88
C CYS A 73 -11.88 6.32 -5.44
N ILE A 74 -11.28 5.32 -4.80
CA ILE A 74 -11.43 3.91 -5.20
C ILE A 74 -12.55 3.29 -4.37
N ASP A 75 -13.46 2.57 -5.01
CA ASP A 75 -14.41 1.72 -4.30
C ASP A 75 -13.70 0.70 -3.38
N GLN A 76 -14.26 0.47 -2.20
CA GLN A 76 -13.65 -0.40 -1.19
C GLN A 76 -13.50 -1.85 -1.67
N ASN A 77 -14.42 -2.38 -2.49
CA ASN A 77 -14.35 -3.76 -2.95
C ASN A 77 -13.21 -3.94 -3.97
N ILE A 78 -13.04 -2.97 -4.86
CA ILE A 78 -11.95 -2.93 -5.84
C ILE A 78 -10.61 -2.88 -5.11
N LEU A 79 -10.50 -1.97 -4.16
CA LEU A 79 -9.30 -1.80 -3.34
C LEU A 79 -8.98 -3.07 -2.54
N TRP A 80 -9.98 -3.67 -1.87
CA TRP A 80 -9.82 -4.92 -1.14
C TRP A 80 -9.31 -6.04 -2.04
N LEU A 81 -9.85 -6.15 -3.26
CA LEU A 81 -9.42 -7.13 -4.25
C LEU A 81 -7.95 -6.92 -4.65
N TRP A 82 -7.52 -5.70 -4.94
CA TRP A 82 -6.12 -5.45 -5.33
C TRP A 82 -5.15 -5.68 -4.19
N VAL A 83 -5.46 -5.18 -3.01
CA VAL A 83 -4.63 -5.34 -1.81
C VAL A 83 -4.49 -6.81 -1.46
N SER A 84 -5.58 -7.56 -1.39
CA SER A 84 -5.54 -9.00 -1.12
C SER A 84 -4.77 -9.76 -2.20
N SER A 85 -4.94 -9.40 -3.47
CA SER A 85 -4.19 -10.01 -4.59
C SER A 85 -2.68 -9.81 -4.42
N ILE A 86 -2.24 -8.58 -4.13
CA ILE A 86 -0.82 -8.25 -3.94
C ILE A 86 -0.25 -8.95 -2.70
N LEU A 87 -1.00 -8.96 -1.59
CA LEU A 87 -0.56 -9.57 -0.32
C LEU A 87 -0.63 -11.10 -0.30
N SER A 88 -1.36 -11.71 -1.24
CA SER A 88 -1.39 -13.17 -1.41
C SER A 88 -0.09 -13.76 -1.99
N ARG A 89 0.82 -12.91 -2.47
CA ARG A 89 2.11 -13.32 -3.04
C ARG A 89 3.05 -13.82 -1.95
N ASP A 90 3.80 -14.89 -2.26
CA ASP A 90 4.66 -15.61 -1.29
C ASP A 90 5.71 -14.72 -0.57
N ALA A 91 6.12 -13.60 -1.17
CA ALA A 91 6.71 -12.44 -0.46
C ALA A 91 6.97 -11.27 -1.42
N ILE A 92 6.59 -10.06 -1.01
CA ILE A 92 7.08 -8.82 -1.65
C ILE A 92 8.48 -8.54 -1.11
N ARG A 93 9.48 -8.64 -1.99
CA ARG A 93 10.88 -8.44 -1.62
C ARG A 93 11.10 -7.07 -1.01
N ILE A 94 12.14 -6.96 -0.17
CA ILE A 94 12.46 -5.71 0.53
C ILE A 94 12.88 -4.56 -0.36
N ASP A 95 13.62 -4.88 -1.40
CA ASP A 95 14.08 -3.98 -2.43
C ASP A 95 13.01 -3.72 -3.51
N SER A 96 11.81 -4.30 -3.40
CA SER A 96 10.77 -4.16 -4.42
C SER A 96 10.13 -2.77 -4.40
N PRO A 97 10.09 -2.06 -5.56
CA PRO A 97 9.33 -0.82 -5.72
C PRO A 97 7.82 -0.97 -5.44
N ALA A 98 7.31 -2.20 -5.43
CA ALA A 98 5.93 -2.48 -5.07
C ALA A 98 5.59 -2.05 -3.64
N ARG A 99 6.57 -1.98 -2.72
CA ARG A 99 6.34 -1.51 -1.35
C ARG A 99 5.90 -0.04 -1.29
N ILE A 100 6.60 0.82 -2.03
CA ILE A 100 6.26 2.24 -2.16
C ILE A 100 4.92 2.38 -2.87
N SER A 101 4.71 1.58 -3.92
CA SER A 101 3.46 1.63 -4.67
C SER A 101 2.26 1.13 -3.83
N LEU A 102 2.46 0.19 -2.91
CA LEU A 102 1.44 -0.20 -1.93
C LEU A 102 1.10 0.93 -0.95
N LEU A 103 2.09 1.71 -0.50
CA LEU A 103 1.85 2.91 0.31
C LEU A 103 1.02 3.94 -0.49
N GLY A 104 1.33 4.14 -1.76
CA GLY A 104 0.56 5.01 -2.65
C GLY A 104 -0.86 4.49 -2.96
N LEU A 105 -1.05 3.17 -3.02
CA LEU A 105 -2.39 2.59 -3.14
C LEU A 105 -3.19 2.79 -1.85
N ALA A 106 -2.54 2.63 -0.70
CA ALA A 106 -3.14 2.90 0.60
C ALA A 106 -3.49 4.40 0.78
N SER A 107 -2.70 5.33 0.27
CA SER A 107 -3.04 6.75 0.41
C SER A 107 -4.31 7.16 -0.36
N ALA A 108 -4.68 6.42 -1.41
CA ALA A 108 -5.90 6.64 -2.21
C ALA A 108 -7.20 6.13 -1.56
N VAL A 109 -7.10 5.51 -0.38
CA VAL A 109 -8.25 4.92 0.32
C VAL A 109 -8.97 5.99 1.13
N GLN A 110 -10.24 6.24 0.78
CA GLN A 110 -11.05 7.26 1.43
C GLN A 110 -11.80 6.77 2.66
N ASP A 111 -12.34 5.55 2.59
CA ASP A 111 -12.98 4.90 3.72
C ASP A 111 -12.30 3.54 3.92
N TRP A 112 -11.69 3.40 5.08
CA TRP A 112 -10.92 2.23 5.46
C TRP A 112 -11.78 1.34 6.33
N SER A 113 -12.50 0.43 5.69
CA SER A 113 -13.20 -0.63 6.41
C SER A 113 -12.20 -1.51 7.18
N ILE A 114 -12.65 -2.02 8.34
CA ILE A 114 -11.86 -2.89 9.24
C ILE A 114 -11.09 -4.01 8.49
N PRO A 115 -11.67 -4.70 7.47
CA PRO A 115 -10.97 -5.75 6.74
C PRO A 115 -9.73 -5.28 5.94
N LEU A 116 -9.79 -4.09 5.34
CA LEU A 116 -8.68 -3.54 4.54
C LEU A 116 -7.49 -3.16 5.43
N PHE A 117 -7.77 -2.57 6.58
CA PHE A 117 -6.76 -2.24 7.57
C PHE A 117 -6.10 -3.49 8.18
N ALA A 118 -6.89 -4.53 8.49
CA ALA A 118 -6.36 -5.80 8.99
C ALA A 118 -5.41 -6.51 8.00
N LEU A 119 -5.56 -6.24 6.71
CA LEU A 119 -4.66 -6.75 5.66
C LEU A 119 -3.40 -5.91 5.52
N ILE A 120 -3.53 -4.57 5.50
CA ILE A 120 -2.43 -3.65 5.18
C ILE A 120 -1.49 -3.43 6.36
N VAL A 121 -2.00 -3.36 7.59
CA VAL A 121 -1.17 -3.05 8.77
C VAL A 121 -0.11 -4.11 9.04
N PRO A 122 -0.39 -5.43 9.00
CA PRO A 122 0.67 -6.43 9.12
C PRO A 122 1.72 -6.32 8.02
N ALA A 123 1.32 -5.91 6.80
CA ALA A 123 2.25 -5.69 5.70
C ALA A 123 3.16 -4.48 5.95
N PHE A 124 2.60 -3.36 6.43
CA PHE A 124 3.38 -2.16 6.77
C PHE A 124 4.23 -2.34 8.02
N ASP A 125 3.75 -3.06 9.04
CA ASP A 125 4.58 -3.48 10.18
C ASP A 125 5.77 -4.33 9.71
N ASN A 126 5.53 -5.26 8.79
CA ASN A 126 6.61 -6.05 8.22
C ASN A 126 7.57 -5.20 7.37
N PHE A 127 7.06 -4.22 6.61
CA PHE A 127 7.90 -3.30 5.85
C PHE A 127 8.78 -2.48 6.80
N LEU A 128 8.20 -1.92 7.86
CA LEU A 128 8.91 -1.19 8.90
C LEU A 128 10.00 -2.05 9.56
N LYS A 129 9.66 -3.26 10.00
CA LYS A 129 10.59 -4.25 10.58
C LYS A 129 11.77 -4.51 9.65
N THR A 130 11.45 -4.86 8.40
CA THR A 130 12.48 -5.28 7.45
C THR A 130 13.35 -4.10 7.04
N SER A 131 12.76 -2.92 6.78
CA SER A 131 13.49 -1.72 6.37
C SER A 131 14.44 -1.20 7.46
N LEU A 132 14.02 -1.24 8.73
CA LEU A 132 14.89 -0.94 9.87
C LEU A 132 16.08 -1.91 9.95
N SER A 133 15.83 -3.23 9.82
CA SER A 133 16.91 -4.23 9.89
C SER A 133 17.93 -4.17 8.76
N GLN A 134 17.59 -3.52 7.64
CA GLN A 134 18.45 -3.43 6.45
C GLN A 134 18.89 -1.99 6.13
N GLU A 135 18.70 -1.06 7.07
CA GLU A 135 19.10 0.35 6.93
C GLU A 135 18.48 1.07 5.71
N ASN A 136 17.31 0.61 5.24
CA ASN A 136 16.56 1.29 4.17
C ASN A 136 15.64 2.36 4.75
N ILE A 137 16.24 3.49 5.13
CA ILE A 137 15.60 4.56 5.92
C ILE A 137 14.40 5.17 5.18
N LEU A 138 14.49 5.40 3.87
CA LEU A 138 13.41 6.04 3.08
C LEU A 138 12.09 5.25 3.14
N ILE A 139 12.13 3.93 3.00
CA ILE A 139 10.91 3.10 3.08
C ILE A 139 10.38 3.08 4.52
N ALA A 140 11.27 3.10 5.51
CA ALA A 140 10.88 3.14 6.92
C ALA A 140 10.16 4.47 7.25
N GLU A 141 10.70 5.60 6.81
CA GLU A 141 10.09 6.94 6.95
C GLU A 141 8.74 7.03 6.24
N GLN A 142 8.65 6.60 4.98
CA GLN A 142 7.37 6.64 4.25
C GLN A 142 6.30 5.73 4.86
N SER A 143 6.71 4.58 5.41
CA SER A 143 5.78 3.70 6.14
C SER A 143 5.33 4.35 7.46
N LEU A 144 6.23 5.04 8.15
CA LEU A 144 5.93 5.76 9.38
C LEU A 144 4.98 6.94 9.13
N ASP A 145 5.26 7.78 8.15
CA ASP A 145 4.43 8.92 7.74
C ASP A 145 2.99 8.48 7.44
N PHE A 146 2.85 7.39 6.68
CA PHE A 146 1.56 6.80 6.38
C PHE A 146 0.81 6.36 7.66
N ILE A 147 1.50 5.64 8.57
CA ILE A 147 0.91 5.16 9.83
C ILE A 147 0.52 6.33 10.74
N ALA A 148 1.35 7.37 10.84
CA ALA A 148 1.08 8.55 11.65
C ALA A 148 -0.12 9.34 11.10
N THR A 149 -0.09 9.69 9.82
CA THR A 149 -1.11 10.49 9.15
C THR A 149 -2.48 9.81 9.11
N LYS A 150 -2.50 8.49 8.88
CA LYS A 150 -3.76 7.74 8.77
C LYS A 150 -4.17 7.07 10.08
N GLY A 151 -3.29 7.01 11.07
CA GLY A 151 -3.52 6.32 12.34
C GLY A 151 -4.75 6.83 13.09
N GLU A 152 -4.91 8.15 13.24
CA GLU A 152 -5.99 8.76 14.03
C GLU A 152 -7.39 8.27 13.64
N SER A 153 -7.67 8.11 12.34
CA SER A 153 -8.97 7.60 11.86
C SER A 153 -9.30 6.19 12.39
N TYR A 154 -8.30 5.41 12.82
CA TYR A 154 -8.43 4.00 13.20
C TYR A 154 -8.23 3.67 14.67
N ALA A 155 -7.61 4.55 15.48
CA ALA A 155 -7.54 4.35 16.94
C ALA A 155 -8.94 4.28 17.59
N SER A 156 -9.98 4.70 16.86
CA SER A 156 -11.39 4.58 17.20
C SER A 156 -11.96 3.15 17.09
N VAL A 157 -11.22 2.18 16.50
CA VAL A 157 -11.73 0.81 16.23
C VAL A 157 -11.25 -0.19 17.31
N PRO A 158 -12.16 -0.83 18.09
CA PRO A 158 -11.81 -1.54 19.34
C PRO A 158 -10.94 -2.80 19.27
N ARG A 159 -10.63 -3.35 18.08
CA ARG A 159 -10.02 -4.70 17.95
C ARG A 159 -8.51 -4.71 17.64
N VAL A 160 -7.82 -3.57 17.66
CA VAL A 160 -6.44 -3.47 17.13
C VAL A 160 -5.34 -3.40 18.22
N ASN A 161 -5.67 -3.44 19.52
CA ASN A 161 -4.73 -3.10 20.60
C ASN A 161 -3.36 -3.83 20.63
N ILE A 162 -3.29 -5.11 20.26
CA ILE A 162 -2.02 -5.88 20.34
C ILE A 162 -1.08 -5.54 19.18
N VAL A 163 -1.61 -5.48 17.95
CA VAL A 163 -0.83 -5.13 16.74
C VAL A 163 -0.33 -3.69 16.83
N LEU A 164 -1.14 -2.80 17.40
CA LEU A 164 -0.78 -1.40 17.61
C LEU A 164 0.42 -1.22 18.55
N THR A 165 0.50 -1.98 19.64
CA THR A 165 1.60 -1.80 20.62
C THR A 165 2.97 -2.16 20.01
N ASP A 166 3.03 -3.24 19.22
CA ASP A 166 4.27 -3.64 18.54
C ASP A 166 4.62 -2.66 17.39
N LEU A 167 3.63 -2.08 16.73
CA LEU A 167 3.82 -1.06 15.70
C LEU A 167 4.36 0.25 16.29
N TYR A 168 3.83 0.69 17.43
CA TYR A 168 4.28 1.90 18.12
C TYR A 168 5.76 1.86 18.51
N SER A 169 6.20 0.75 19.11
CA SER A 169 7.60 0.57 19.51
C SER A 169 8.57 0.77 18.34
N LYS A 170 8.17 0.34 17.13
CA LYS A 170 8.99 0.47 15.92
C LYS A 170 8.87 1.84 15.27
N ALA A 171 7.67 2.42 15.32
CA ALA A 171 7.46 3.80 14.91
C ALA A 171 8.39 4.74 15.69
N CYS A 172 8.54 4.53 17.00
CA CYS A 172 9.51 5.25 17.83
C CYS A 172 10.96 5.03 17.41
N GLN A 173 11.34 3.82 16.99
CA GLN A 173 12.70 3.55 16.48
C GLN A 173 12.98 4.29 15.17
N VAL A 174 11.99 4.42 14.27
CA VAL A 174 12.16 5.23 13.05
C VAL A 174 12.23 6.72 13.38
N LEU A 175 11.40 7.23 14.29
CA LEU A 175 11.48 8.62 14.74
C LEU A 175 12.87 8.99 15.26
N GLU A 176 13.57 8.07 15.93
CA GLU A 176 14.94 8.30 16.38
C GLU A 176 15.92 8.57 15.22
N LEU A 177 15.63 8.07 14.02
CA LEU A 177 16.45 8.18 12.81
C LEU A 177 16.08 9.38 11.91
N VAL A 178 14.95 10.05 12.15
CA VAL A 178 14.54 11.23 11.38
C VAL A 178 15.42 12.43 11.77
N ASP A 179 16.09 13.02 10.78
CA ASP A 179 16.99 14.17 10.96
C ASP A 179 16.24 15.52 11.03
N ASP A 180 15.05 15.60 10.43
CA ASP A 180 14.19 16.79 10.46
C ASP A 180 13.45 16.88 11.80
N ILE A 181 13.81 17.87 12.63
CA ILE A 181 13.30 18.03 13.99
C ILE A 181 11.81 18.40 13.99
N ASP A 182 11.40 19.27 13.07
CA ASP A 182 10.01 19.75 13.02
C ASP A 182 9.09 18.59 12.59
N LEU A 183 9.49 17.84 11.55
CA LEU A 183 8.76 16.65 11.09
C LEU A 183 8.71 15.54 12.16
N LYS A 184 9.81 15.35 12.89
CA LYS A 184 9.90 14.38 13.98
C LYS A 184 8.99 14.73 15.16
N GLU A 185 8.85 16.01 15.50
CA GLU A 185 7.93 16.45 16.55
C GLU A 185 6.47 16.27 16.13
N ASP A 186 6.12 16.67 14.90
CA ASP A 186 4.77 16.48 14.33
C ASP A 186 4.37 15.00 14.32
N TRP A 187 5.19 14.13 13.74
CA TRP A 187 4.91 12.69 13.69
C TRP A 187 4.84 12.05 15.06
N LYS A 188 5.67 12.50 16.02
CA LYS A 188 5.63 12.00 17.39
C LYS A 188 4.33 12.38 18.07
N GLU A 189 3.83 13.60 17.89
CA GLU A 189 2.55 14.03 18.43
C GLU A 189 1.40 13.19 17.87
N ASP A 190 1.38 12.95 16.56
CA ASP A 190 0.39 12.11 15.88
C ASP A 190 0.42 10.65 16.38
N LEU A 191 1.61 10.08 16.54
CA LEU A 191 1.78 8.72 17.08
C LEU A 191 1.34 8.65 18.55
N GLU A 192 1.74 9.60 19.39
CA GLU A 192 1.31 9.64 20.79
C GLU A 192 -0.21 9.82 20.92
N PHE A 193 -0.83 10.63 20.06
CA PHE A 193 -2.28 10.77 19.99
C PHE A 193 -2.94 9.43 19.62
N PHE A 194 -2.41 8.75 18.61
CA PHE A 194 -2.92 7.48 18.09
C PHE A 194 -2.82 6.32 19.10
N TYR A 195 -1.70 6.19 19.81
CA TYR A 195 -1.45 5.07 20.73
C TYR A 195 -1.80 5.36 22.18
N ARG A 196 -2.34 6.54 22.51
CA ARG A 196 -2.90 6.80 23.84
C ARG A 196 -3.98 5.77 24.11
N PRO A 197 -3.90 5.00 25.21
CA PRO A 197 -4.99 4.12 25.58
C PRO A 197 -6.24 4.98 25.78
N GLN A 198 -7.28 4.76 24.97
CA GLN A 198 -8.56 5.44 25.15
C GLN A 198 -9.06 5.12 26.55
N LYS A 199 -8.83 6.04 27.49
CA LYS A 199 -9.37 5.95 28.85
C LYS A 199 -10.89 6.10 28.74
N ASN A 200 -11.58 4.97 28.69
CA ASN A 200 -12.98 4.80 29.08
C ASN A 200 -13.95 5.90 28.61
N SER A 201 -14.49 5.78 27.40
CA SER A 201 -15.89 6.14 27.19
C SER A 201 -16.75 4.96 27.63
N ARG A 202 -17.35 5.11 28.82
CA ARG A 202 -18.42 4.27 29.35
C ARG A 202 -19.62 4.22 28.40
#